data_AF-A0A818QF83-F1
#
_entry.id   AF-A0A818QF83-F1
#
_cell.length_a   1.000
_cell.length_b   1.000
_cell.length_c   1.000
_cell.angle_alpha   90.00
_cell.angle_beta   90.00
_cell.angle_gamma   90.00
#
_symmetry.space_group_name_H-M   'P 1'
#
loop_
_entity.id
_entity.type
_entity.pdbx_description
1 polymer ?
#
loop_
_entity_poly.entity_id
_entity_poly.type
_entity_poly.pdbx_seq_one_letter_code
_entity_poly.pdbx_strand_id
1 'polypeptide(L)'
;MRIGQYKINTTSNSSSKHLPKFPKLEYEDHKFLTGIGLCALHITKVSWLITWTFGFLLLIIAFILILLHDSYLPPLIVLLSMKEATQWGMKFTLQLVFIIISLIGIGKMLASVLGLFGTIHRTTVVFISILILFEIGLIVYVIISWSELISDAEDALKNSFHSSYGGTNKDQITITWDRIFQIHECCGWLNSRFNGTPWSPPSPDIIPYSCCRPGAPHPSCEFSFTTNQNYADQPCQVAIQEKLLSDINKLIALVILGIILTVEIVSAIVTYLYSSTLKTARRRRRYQNEKLINKFKKRLVSYTEQATDTTPTNPNENLPRQEQQPETNDLRQLYNQYAAFHQTPPDIDPNAMSITPSVIQVKRPDVYSYFYYE
;
A
#
# COMPACT_ATOMS: atom_id res chain seq x y z
N MET A 1 -35.49 28.91 41.94
CA MET A 1 -35.29 27.48 42.22
C MET A 1 -33.96 27.31 42.95
N ARG A 2 -33.98 26.92 44.23
CA ARG A 2 -32.78 26.64 45.03
C ARG A 2 -32.27 25.25 44.68
N ILE A 3 -31.01 25.15 44.26
CA ILE A 3 -30.30 23.89 44.09
C ILE A 3 -29.50 23.66 45.37
N GLY A 4 -29.94 22.68 46.17
CA GLY A 4 -29.27 22.29 47.40
C GLY A 4 -27.94 21.62 47.10
N GLN A 5 -26.86 22.13 47.68
CA GLN A 5 -25.56 21.47 47.69
C GLN A 5 -25.56 20.42 48.81
N TYR A 6 -25.52 19.15 48.43
CA TYR A 6 -25.22 18.06 49.36
C TYR A 6 -23.71 17.95 49.52
N LYS A 7 -23.22 18.33 50.70
CA LYS A 7 -21.84 18.15 51.14
C LYS A 7 -21.73 16.75 51.75
N ILE A 8 -21.11 15.81 51.04
CA ILE A 8 -20.82 14.47 51.57
C ILE A 8 -19.58 14.59 52.45
N ASN A 9 -19.77 14.56 53.77
CA ASN A 9 -18.68 14.39 54.73
C ASN A 9 -18.30 12.90 54.80
N THR A 10 -17.14 12.54 54.27
CA THR A 10 -16.50 11.24 54.49
C THR A 10 -15.69 11.29 55.79
N THR A 11 -16.33 11.03 56.92
CA THR A 11 -15.60 10.62 58.14
C THR A 11 -15.15 9.18 57.97
N SER A 12 -13.86 9.01 57.65
CA SER A 12 -13.18 7.71 57.61
C SER A 12 -13.01 7.17 59.02
N ASN A 13 -13.94 6.32 59.47
CA ASN A 13 -13.70 5.48 60.63
C ASN A 13 -12.86 4.27 60.21
N SER A 14 -11.70 4.15 60.85
CA SER A 14 -10.74 3.08 60.69
C SER A 14 -11.30 1.75 61.22
N SER A 15 -11.83 0.92 60.35
CA SER A 15 -11.93 -0.52 60.61
C SER A 15 -12.07 -1.31 59.30
N SER A 16 -11.11 -1.14 58.40
CA SER A 16 -10.90 -2.05 57.26
C SER A 16 -9.61 -2.80 57.50
N LYS A 17 -9.66 -3.76 58.45
CA LYS A 17 -8.62 -4.77 58.57
C LYS A 17 -9.02 -5.92 57.65
N HIS A 18 -8.13 -6.25 56.71
CA HIS A 18 -8.19 -7.41 55.80
C HIS A 18 -9.00 -7.30 54.49
N LEU A 19 -8.84 -6.23 53.72
CA LEU A 19 -8.94 -6.40 52.26
C LEU A 19 -7.59 -6.89 51.71
N PRO A 20 -7.55 -8.03 50.99
CA PRO A 20 -6.30 -8.57 50.47
C PRO A 20 -5.71 -7.59 49.45
N LYS A 21 -4.54 -7.04 49.77
CA LYS A 21 -3.71 -6.27 48.82
C LYS A 21 -3.51 -7.12 47.58
N PHE A 22 -4.12 -6.72 46.47
CA PHE A 22 -3.87 -7.37 45.19
C PHE A 22 -2.38 -7.23 44.85
N PRO A 23 -1.70 -8.31 44.40
CA PRO A 23 -0.31 -8.22 44.01
C PRO A 23 -0.21 -7.25 42.83
N LYS A 24 0.59 -6.18 43.01
CA LYS A 24 1.07 -5.36 41.89
C LYS A 24 1.88 -6.31 41.01
N LEU A 25 1.31 -6.73 39.89
CA LEU A 25 2.06 -7.41 38.84
C LEU A 25 3.10 -6.41 38.32
N GLU A 26 4.35 -6.70 38.62
CA GLU A 26 5.51 -5.92 38.25
C GLU A 26 5.62 -5.89 36.71
N TYR A 27 5.51 -4.69 36.15
CA TYR A 27 5.31 -4.39 34.72
C TYR A 27 6.62 -3.85 34.10
N GLU A 28 7.77 -4.44 34.41
CA GLU A 28 9.07 -3.91 33.96
C GLU A 28 9.50 -4.46 32.58
N ASP A 29 9.21 -5.72 32.25
CA ASP A 29 9.62 -6.33 30.97
C ASP A 29 8.88 -5.77 29.73
N HIS A 30 7.82 -4.99 29.93
CA HIS A 30 7.04 -4.42 28.81
C HIS A 30 7.68 -3.18 28.16
N LYS A 31 8.60 -2.48 28.85
CA LYS A 31 9.18 -1.23 28.32
C LYS A 31 10.25 -1.46 27.25
N PHE A 32 11.01 -2.55 27.32
CA PHE A 32 12.04 -2.85 26.33
C PHE A 32 11.45 -3.39 25.01
N LEU A 33 10.42 -4.25 25.10
CA LEU A 33 9.72 -4.77 23.92
C LEU A 33 8.91 -3.69 23.18
N THR A 34 8.51 -2.60 23.85
CA THR A 34 7.71 -1.53 23.25
C THR A 34 8.53 -0.59 22.37
N GLY A 35 9.80 -0.31 22.73
CA GLY A 35 10.68 0.54 21.90
C GLY A 35 11.03 -0.07 20.54
N ILE A 36 11.50 -1.32 20.53
CA ILE A 36 11.85 -2.04 19.29
C ILE A 36 10.62 -2.24 18.40
N GLY A 37 9.46 -2.53 19.01
CA GLY A 37 8.19 -2.67 18.30
C GLY A 37 7.73 -1.38 17.63
N LEU A 38 7.98 -0.22 18.23
CA LEU A 38 7.63 1.08 17.65
C LEU A 38 8.47 1.38 16.40
N CYS A 39 9.79 1.18 16.47
CA CYS A 39 10.68 1.38 15.32
C CYS A 39 10.30 0.45 14.15
N ALA A 40 10.06 -0.83 14.43
CA ALA A 40 9.62 -1.78 13.40
C ALA A 40 8.28 -1.39 12.77
N LEU A 41 7.35 -0.84 13.56
CA LEU A 41 6.06 -0.36 13.06
C LEU A 41 6.19 0.90 12.18
N HIS A 42 7.07 1.84 12.54
CA HIS A 42 7.33 2.99 11.68
C HIS A 42 7.98 2.58 10.36
N ILE A 43 8.97 1.67 10.40
CA ILE A 43 9.63 1.18 9.20
C ILE A 43 8.64 0.48 8.26
N THR A 44 7.74 -0.35 8.79
CA THR A 44 6.71 -1.00 7.94
C THR A 44 5.73 0.01 7.36
N LYS A 45 5.25 0.99 8.13
CA LYS A 45 4.38 2.06 7.62
C LYS A 45 5.05 2.84 6.49
N VAL A 46 6.31 3.22 6.66
CA VAL A 46 7.07 3.94 5.63
C VAL A 46 7.24 3.08 4.38
N SER A 47 7.57 1.80 4.53
CA SER A 47 7.70 0.92 3.36
C SER A 47 6.38 0.71 2.63
N TRP A 48 5.27 0.53 3.34
CA TRP A 48 3.95 0.42 2.71
C TRP A 48 3.54 1.72 2.01
N LEU A 49 3.95 2.88 2.55
CA LEU A 49 3.76 4.16 1.89
C LEU A 49 4.56 4.23 0.57
N ILE A 50 5.82 3.77 0.57
CA ILE A 50 6.63 3.71 -0.66
C ILE A 50 5.96 2.82 -1.71
N THR A 51 5.54 1.60 -1.34
CA THR A 51 4.83 0.70 -2.26
C THR A 51 3.52 1.29 -2.77
N TRP A 52 2.78 2.01 -1.92
CA TRP A 52 1.56 2.71 -2.32
C TRP A 52 1.85 3.80 -3.36
N THR A 53 2.87 4.63 -3.12
CA THR A 53 3.27 5.68 -4.07
C THR A 53 3.74 5.10 -5.40
N PHE A 54 4.44 3.96 -5.38
CA PHE A 54 4.85 3.26 -6.60
C PHE A 54 3.65 2.70 -7.36
N GLY A 55 2.69 2.07 -6.67
CA GLY A 55 1.44 1.60 -7.29
C GLY A 55 0.63 2.75 -7.91
N PHE A 56 0.56 3.90 -7.23
CA PHE A 56 -0.09 5.10 -7.76
C PHE A 56 0.66 5.67 -8.98
N LEU A 57 1.99 5.68 -8.97
CA LEU A 57 2.80 6.08 -10.11
C LEU A 57 2.54 5.17 -11.32
N LEU A 58 2.45 3.86 -11.14
CA LEU A 58 2.09 2.93 -12.22
C LEU A 58 0.71 3.23 -12.80
N LEU A 59 -0.26 3.62 -11.97
CA LEU A 59 -1.58 4.04 -12.45
C LEU A 59 -1.57 5.36 -13.18
N ILE A 60 -0.79 6.35 -12.72
CA ILE A 60 -0.61 7.59 -13.46
C ILE A 60 0.02 7.29 -14.82
N ILE A 61 1.05 6.44 -14.87
CA ILE A 61 1.69 6.04 -16.13
C ILE A 61 0.68 5.33 -17.03
N ALA A 62 -0.08 4.35 -16.51
CA ALA A 62 -1.10 3.66 -17.29
C ALA A 62 -2.20 4.62 -17.78
N PHE A 63 -2.65 5.55 -16.95
CA PHE A 63 -3.65 6.55 -17.30
C PHE A 63 -3.13 7.55 -18.33
N ILE A 64 -1.88 8.03 -18.18
CA ILE A 64 -1.22 8.85 -19.19
C ILE A 64 -1.13 8.06 -20.50
N LEU A 65 -0.71 6.80 -20.48
CA LEU A 65 -0.68 5.96 -21.68
C LEU A 65 -2.09 5.79 -22.31
N ILE A 66 -3.15 5.72 -21.51
CA ILE A 66 -4.55 5.68 -21.96
C ILE A 66 -5.03 7.05 -22.47
N LEU A 67 -4.61 8.18 -21.91
CA LEU A 67 -5.00 9.49 -22.43
C LEU A 67 -4.22 9.86 -23.70
N LEU A 68 -2.93 9.49 -23.71
CA LEU A 68 -2.10 9.53 -24.89
C LEU A 68 -2.58 8.49 -25.93
N HIS A 69 -3.42 7.52 -25.56
CA HIS A 69 -4.05 6.62 -26.51
C HIS A 69 -4.80 7.44 -27.57
N ASP A 70 -5.76 8.25 -27.15
CA ASP A 70 -6.65 8.93 -28.11
C ASP A 70 -5.98 10.11 -28.82
N SER A 71 -4.96 10.72 -28.20
CA SER A 71 -4.25 11.84 -28.80
C SER A 71 -3.04 11.40 -29.63
N TYR A 72 -2.22 10.45 -29.16
CA TYR A 72 -0.90 10.08 -29.68
C TYR A 72 -0.78 8.63 -30.20
N LEU A 73 -1.87 7.86 -30.27
CA LEU A 73 -1.81 6.54 -30.91
C LEU A 73 -1.55 6.52 -32.39
N PRO A 74 -1.95 7.48 -33.23
CA PRO A 74 -1.55 7.40 -34.63
C PRO A 74 -0.01 7.23 -34.73
N PRO A 75 0.81 8.01 -33.99
CA PRO A 75 2.25 7.74 -33.84
C PRO A 75 2.60 6.41 -33.21
N LEU A 76 1.96 6.03 -32.10
CA LEU A 76 2.38 4.87 -31.31
C LEU A 76 1.92 3.51 -31.91
N ILE A 77 0.79 3.48 -32.60
CA ILE A 77 0.27 2.36 -33.41
C ILE A 77 1.12 2.21 -34.66
N VAL A 78 1.51 3.31 -35.29
CA VAL A 78 2.44 3.27 -36.42
C VAL A 78 3.83 2.86 -35.94
N LEU A 79 4.26 3.32 -34.75
CA LEU A 79 5.40 2.79 -34.02
C LEU A 79 5.29 1.32 -33.71
N LEU A 80 4.12 0.70 -33.70
CA LEU A 80 4.01 -0.73 -33.41
C LEU A 80 3.38 -1.47 -34.58
N SER A 81 3.33 -0.91 -35.79
CA SER A 81 2.59 -1.52 -36.89
C SER A 81 3.41 -2.61 -37.59
N MET A 82 3.20 -3.85 -37.16
CA MET A 82 3.38 -5.04 -37.98
C MET A 82 2.66 -4.93 -39.33
N LYS A 83 3.30 -5.54 -40.32
CA LYS A 83 2.86 -5.77 -41.69
C LYS A 83 1.57 -6.62 -41.76
N GLU A 84 0.49 -6.01 -42.26
CA GLU A 84 -0.74 -6.54 -42.92
C GLU A 84 -1.43 -7.88 -42.52
N ALA A 85 -0.98 -8.63 -41.51
CA ALA A 85 -1.66 -9.84 -41.04
C ALA A 85 -2.12 -9.79 -39.56
N THR A 86 -1.76 -8.76 -38.79
CA THR A 86 -1.99 -8.69 -37.32
C THR A 86 -2.62 -7.37 -36.85
N GLN A 87 -3.43 -6.73 -37.69
CA GLN A 87 -4.12 -5.47 -37.33
C GLN A 87 -5.05 -5.60 -36.11
N TRP A 88 -5.53 -6.82 -35.82
CA TRP A 88 -6.31 -7.15 -34.62
C TRP A 88 -5.45 -7.53 -33.41
N GLY A 89 -4.28 -8.12 -33.64
CA GLY A 89 -3.42 -8.67 -32.58
C GLY A 89 -2.70 -7.59 -31.76
N MET A 90 -2.20 -6.53 -32.39
CA MET A 90 -1.35 -5.56 -31.68
C MET A 90 -2.12 -4.49 -30.91
N LYS A 91 -3.30 -4.08 -31.40
CA LYS A 91 -4.23 -3.28 -30.58
C LYS A 91 -4.59 -4.03 -29.31
N PHE A 92 -4.82 -5.34 -29.43
CA PHE A 92 -5.05 -6.22 -28.30
C PHE A 92 -3.81 -6.31 -27.39
N THR A 93 -2.59 -6.50 -27.94
CA THR A 93 -1.36 -6.59 -27.14
C THR A 93 -1.07 -5.31 -26.34
N LEU A 94 -1.14 -4.13 -26.95
CA LEU A 94 -0.93 -2.86 -26.24
C LEU A 94 -2.00 -2.61 -25.17
N GLN A 95 -3.27 -2.85 -25.51
CA GLN A 95 -4.36 -2.75 -24.54
C GLN A 95 -4.17 -3.71 -23.38
N LEU A 96 -3.72 -4.94 -23.65
CA LEU A 96 -3.37 -5.92 -22.61
C LEU A 96 -2.24 -5.40 -21.71
N VAL A 97 -1.19 -4.81 -22.26
CA VAL A 97 -0.10 -4.23 -21.46
C VAL A 97 -0.63 -3.15 -20.52
N PHE A 98 -1.49 -2.24 -21.01
CA PHE A 98 -2.08 -1.19 -20.17
C PHE A 98 -2.97 -1.74 -19.06
N ILE A 99 -3.78 -2.75 -19.39
CA ILE A 99 -4.63 -3.43 -18.41
C ILE A 99 -3.75 -4.11 -17.35
N ILE A 100 -2.69 -4.81 -17.76
CA ILE A 100 -1.77 -5.49 -16.85
C ILE A 100 -1.09 -4.49 -15.90
N ILE A 101 -0.51 -3.41 -16.43
CA ILE A 101 0.13 -2.36 -15.61
C ILE A 101 -0.88 -1.75 -14.62
N SER A 102 -2.11 -1.50 -15.07
CA SER A 102 -3.17 -0.97 -14.22
C SER A 102 -3.57 -1.94 -13.10
N LEU A 103 -3.69 -3.23 -13.41
CA LEU A 103 -4.03 -4.27 -12.43
C LEU A 103 -2.94 -4.41 -11.36
N ILE A 104 -1.66 -4.34 -11.76
CA ILE A 104 -0.53 -4.34 -10.83
C ILE A 104 -0.58 -3.10 -9.93
N GLY A 105 -0.78 -1.91 -10.51
CA GLY A 105 -0.87 -0.65 -9.77
C GLY A 105 -1.99 -0.67 -8.72
N ILE A 106 -3.21 -1.07 -9.13
CA ILE A 106 -4.35 -1.24 -8.21
C ILE A 106 -4.03 -2.28 -7.13
N GLY A 107 -3.48 -3.44 -7.53
CA GLY A 107 -3.09 -4.50 -6.61
C GLY A 107 -2.13 -4.02 -5.52
N LYS A 108 -1.08 -3.28 -5.90
CA LYS A 108 -0.10 -2.68 -4.97
C LYS A 108 -0.74 -1.65 -4.05
N MET A 109 -1.61 -0.79 -4.57
CA MET A 109 -2.32 0.19 -3.74
C MET A 109 -3.20 -0.49 -2.70
N LEU A 110 -4.00 -1.50 -3.10
CA LEU A 110 -4.84 -2.26 -2.19
C LEU A 110 -4.01 -3.00 -1.14
N ALA A 111 -2.93 -3.68 -1.54
CA ALA A 111 -2.02 -4.35 -0.61
C ALA A 111 -1.44 -3.37 0.42
N SER A 112 -1.04 -2.18 -0.04
CA SER A 112 -0.41 -1.16 0.81
C SER A 112 -1.39 -0.56 1.81
N VAL A 113 -2.63 -0.29 1.40
CA VAL A 113 -3.70 0.18 2.30
C VAL A 113 -3.97 -0.85 3.39
N LEU A 114 -4.05 -2.14 3.03
CA LEU A 114 -4.23 -3.22 4.01
C LEU A 114 -3.04 -3.34 4.97
N GLY A 115 -1.81 -3.09 4.48
CA GLY A 115 -0.59 -3.04 5.28
C GLY A 115 -0.58 -1.88 6.28
N LEU A 116 -0.95 -0.68 5.84
CA LEU A 116 -1.02 0.55 6.66
C LEU A 116 -2.02 0.42 7.81
N PHE A 117 -3.20 -0.16 7.55
CA PHE A 117 -4.22 -0.36 8.59
C PHE A 117 -3.89 -1.50 9.55
N GLY A 118 -2.81 -2.26 9.32
CA GLY A 118 -2.44 -3.39 10.17
C GLY A 118 -3.51 -4.49 10.20
N THR A 119 -4.44 -4.48 9.24
CA THR A 119 -5.52 -5.47 9.10
C THR A 119 -4.92 -6.73 8.48
N ILE A 120 -4.11 -7.42 9.27
CA ILE A 120 -3.41 -8.63 8.84
C ILE A 120 -4.36 -9.80 9.06
N HIS A 121 -5.32 -9.89 8.15
CA HIS A 121 -6.09 -11.11 7.97
C HIS A 121 -5.24 -12.13 7.21
N ARG A 122 -5.51 -13.43 7.37
CA ARG A 122 -4.78 -14.48 6.63
C ARG A 122 -4.84 -14.25 5.11
N THR A 123 -5.94 -13.66 4.64
CA THR A 123 -6.17 -13.31 3.24
C THR A 123 -5.21 -12.24 2.73
N THR A 124 -4.82 -11.26 3.56
CA THR A 124 -3.87 -10.20 3.19
C THR A 124 -2.49 -10.78 2.88
N VAL A 125 -2.02 -11.73 3.69
CA VAL A 125 -0.71 -12.39 3.47
C VAL A 125 -0.72 -13.18 2.16
N VAL A 126 -1.78 -13.95 1.90
CA VAL A 126 -1.93 -14.71 0.65
C VAL A 126 -1.94 -13.77 -0.56
N PHE A 127 -2.68 -12.66 -0.48
CA PHE A 127 -2.75 -11.67 -1.55
C PHE A 127 -1.37 -11.05 -1.85
N ILE A 128 -0.65 -10.61 -0.82
CA ILE A 128 0.71 -10.06 -0.97
C ILE A 128 1.66 -11.12 -1.56
N SER A 129 1.58 -12.38 -1.12
CA SER A 129 2.41 -13.46 -1.67
C SER A 129 2.14 -13.69 -3.16
N ILE A 130 0.87 -13.63 -3.59
CA ILE A 130 0.52 -13.78 -5.01
C ILE A 130 1.11 -12.61 -5.82
N LEU A 131 1.03 -11.38 -5.33
CA LEU A 131 1.62 -10.21 -6.00
C LEU A 131 3.14 -10.36 -6.16
N ILE A 132 3.84 -10.75 -5.08
CA ILE A 132 5.30 -10.98 -5.12
C ILE A 132 5.66 -12.07 -6.14
N LEU A 133 4.92 -13.19 -6.16
CA LEU A 133 5.16 -14.27 -7.13
C LEU A 133 4.93 -13.81 -8.57
N PHE A 134 3.91 -13.00 -8.80
CA PHE A 134 3.62 -12.44 -10.11
C PHE A 134 4.74 -11.50 -10.58
N GLU A 135 5.26 -10.65 -9.70
CA GLU A 135 6.39 -9.76 -10.00
C GLU A 135 7.67 -10.52 -10.31
N ILE A 136 7.99 -11.55 -9.54
CA ILE A 136 9.12 -12.43 -9.82
C ILE A 136 8.95 -13.06 -11.21
N GLY A 137 7.73 -13.55 -11.52
CA GLY A 137 7.41 -14.10 -12.83
C GLY A 137 7.63 -13.09 -13.97
N LEU A 138 7.19 -11.84 -13.79
CA LEU A 138 7.41 -10.77 -14.78
C LEU A 138 8.89 -10.44 -14.96
N ILE A 139 9.66 -10.33 -13.86
CA ILE A 139 11.10 -10.07 -13.93
C ILE A 139 11.80 -11.19 -14.70
N VAL A 140 11.50 -12.45 -14.38
CA VAL A 140 12.07 -13.61 -15.08
C VAL A 140 11.69 -13.60 -16.56
N TYR A 141 10.42 -13.33 -16.87
CA TYR A 141 9.95 -13.22 -18.26
C TYR A 141 10.71 -12.13 -19.03
N VAL A 142 10.85 -10.93 -18.47
CA VAL A 142 11.58 -9.82 -19.09
C VAL A 142 13.05 -10.16 -19.30
N ILE A 143 13.69 -10.88 -18.37
CA ILE A 143 15.08 -11.31 -18.52
C ILE A 143 15.24 -12.29 -19.68
N ILE A 144 14.35 -13.27 -19.80
CA ILE A 144 14.41 -14.32 -20.83
C ILE A 144 14.08 -13.75 -22.21
N SER A 145 13.00 -12.97 -22.31
CA SER A 145 12.51 -12.41 -23.57
C SER A 145 13.18 -11.07 -23.93
N TRP A 146 14.23 -10.64 -23.22
CA TRP A 146 14.84 -9.32 -23.42
C TRP A 146 15.25 -9.06 -24.87
N SER A 147 15.92 -10.03 -25.51
CA SER A 147 16.36 -9.87 -26.90
C SER A 147 15.20 -9.77 -27.89
N GLU A 148 14.13 -10.54 -27.65
CA GLU A 148 12.91 -10.52 -28.48
C GLU A 148 12.18 -9.18 -28.30
N LEU A 149 12.01 -8.73 -27.06
CA LEU A 149 11.39 -7.44 -26.73
C LEU A 149 12.15 -6.27 -27.37
N ILE A 150 13.48 -6.33 -27.40
CA ILE A 150 14.30 -5.33 -28.07
C ILE A 150 14.11 -5.38 -29.58
N SER A 151 14.19 -6.57 -30.19
CA SER A 151 14.01 -6.72 -31.63
C SER A 151 12.64 -6.21 -32.07
N ASP A 152 11.59 -6.57 -31.33
CA ASP A 152 10.23 -6.11 -31.59
C ASP A 152 10.13 -4.59 -31.47
N ALA A 153 10.76 -3.99 -30.45
CA ALA A 153 10.78 -2.54 -30.27
C ALA A 153 11.56 -1.81 -31.38
N GLU A 154 12.63 -2.40 -31.90
CA GLU A 154 13.38 -1.86 -33.03
C GLU A 154 12.60 -1.93 -34.34
N ASP A 155 11.97 -3.07 -34.63
CA ASP A 155 11.15 -3.25 -35.83
C ASP A 155 9.93 -2.33 -35.81
N ALA A 156 9.34 -2.18 -34.64
CA ALA A 156 8.32 -1.20 -34.32
C ALA A 156 8.78 0.23 -34.68
N LEU A 157 9.90 0.69 -34.10
CA LEU A 157 10.49 2.00 -34.40
C LEU A 157 10.76 2.20 -35.89
N LYS A 158 11.39 1.21 -36.54
CA LYS A 158 11.65 1.20 -37.97
C LYS A 158 10.38 1.39 -38.79
N ASN A 159 9.36 0.59 -38.52
CA ASN A 159 8.10 0.64 -39.26
C ASN A 159 7.40 1.97 -39.06
N SER A 160 7.47 2.58 -37.88
CA SER A 160 6.96 3.93 -37.64
C SER A 160 7.52 4.94 -38.62
N PHE A 161 8.84 4.92 -38.69
CA PHE A 161 9.60 5.91 -39.41
C PHE A 161 9.27 5.80 -40.90
N HIS A 162 9.34 4.59 -41.45
CA HIS A 162 9.06 4.34 -42.86
C HIS A 162 7.60 4.54 -43.25
N SER A 163 6.62 4.31 -42.36
CA SER A 163 5.21 4.41 -42.76
C SER A 163 4.57 5.76 -42.48
N SER A 164 5.15 6.61 -41.63
CA SER A 164 4.47 7.84 -41.20
C SER A 164 5.32 9.08 -41.04
N TYR A 165 6.65 9.00 -41.13
CA TYR A 165 7.45 10.21 -41.09
C TYR A 165 7.20 11.09 -42.33
N GLY A 166 6.54 12.24 -42.13
CA GLY A 166 6.12 13.16 -43.19
C GLY A 166 7.01 14.40 -43.36
N GLY A 167 8.07 14.53 -42.54
CA GLY A 167 9.04 15.61 -42.58
C GLY A 167 8.48 17.00 -42.23
N THR A 168 7.94 17.74 -43.19
CA THR A 168 7.38 19.08 -42.92
C THR A 168 5.94 19.03 -42.42
N ASN A 169 5.29 17.86 -42.51
CA ASN A 169 3.98 17.66 -41.94
C ASN A 169 4.08 17.72 -40.41
N LYS A 170 3.28 18.58 -39.78
CA LYS A 170 3.21 18.68 -38.32
C LYS A 170 2.26 17.63 -37.72
N ASP A 171 2.18 16.46 -38.34
CA ASP A 171 1.53 15.33 -37.71
C ASP A 171 2.34 14.92 -36.48
N GLN A 172 1.65 14.34 -35.51
CA GLN A 172 2.27 14.05 -34.22
C GLN A 172 3.40 13.02 -34.33
N ILE A 173 3.40 12.18 -35.37
CA ILE A 173 4.41 11.14 -35.60
C ILE A 173 5.71 11.81 -36.03
N THR A 174 5.61 12.71 -37.01
CA THR A 174 6.73 13.55 -37.45
C THR A 174 7.28 14.40 -36.32
N ILE A 175 6.43 15.05 -35.52
CA ILE A 175 6.89 15.83 -34.34
C ILE A 175 7.65 14.94 -33.34
N THR A 176 7.19 13.70 -33.13
CA THR A 176 7.85 12.77 -32.21
C THR A 176 9.21 12.36 -32.76
N TRP A 177 9.30 12.02 -34.04
CA TRP A 177 10.58 11.72 -34.70
C TRP A 177 11.54 12.92 -34.70
N ASP A 178 11.03 14.13 -34.93
CA ASP A 178 11.81 15.35 -34.83
C ASP A 178 12.44 15.52 -33.45
N ARG A 179 11.70 15.20 -32.39
CA ARG A 179 12.22 15.19 -31.02
C ARG A 179 13.25 14.10 -30.80
N ILE A 180 13.04 12.89 -31.35
CA ILE A 180 14.01 11.79 -31.26
C ILE A 180 15.33 12.21 -31.92
N PHE A 181 15.29 12.83 -33.09
CA PHE A 181 16.48 13.34 -33.79
C PHE A 181 17.26 14.34 -32.93
N GLN A 182 16.55 15.28 -32.30
CA GLN A 182 17.16 16.28 -31.43
C GLN A 182 17.73 15.69 -30.13
N ILE A 183 16.99 14.82 -29.44
CA ILE A 183 17.38 14.26 -28.14
C ILE A 183 18.56 13.29 -28.29
N HIS A 184 18.51 12.46 -29.33
CA HIS A 184 19.54 11.44 -29.54
C HIS A 184 20.68 11.92 -30.43
N GLU A 185 20.58 13.12 -31.02
CA GLU A 185 21.54 13.68 -31.98
C GLU A 185 21.81 12.71 -33.13
N CYS A 186 20.72 12.17 -33.68
CA CYS A 186 20.73 11.18 -34.75
C CYS A 186 19.88 11.66 -35.92
N CYS A 187 20.10 11.11 -37.12
CA CYS A 187 19.30 11.47 -38.29
C CYS A 187 18.95 10.26 -39.15
N GLY A 188 17.66 10.10 -39.42
CA GLY A 188 17.14 8.97 -40.17
C GLY A 188 17.27 7.64 -39.44
N TRP A 189 16.68 6.58 -39.98
CA TRP A 189 16.72 5.26 -39.33
C TRP A 189 18.06 4.52 -39.58
N LEU A 190 18.50 4.46 -40.83
CA LEU A 190 19.67 3.72 -41.33
C LEU A 190 20.49 4.61 -42.29
N ASN A 191 21.58 4.08 -42.86
CA ASN A 191 22.43 4.78 -43.85
C ASN A 191 21.61 5.39 -45.03
N SER A 192 20.47 4.80 -45.37
CA SER A 192 19.46 5.35 -46.28
C SER A 192 18.44 6.21 -45.53
N ARG A 193 18.88 7.38 -45.06
CA ARG A 193 18.28 8.14 -43.95
C ARG A 193 16.76 8.31 -44.00
N PHE A 194 16.16 8.54 -45.17
CA PHE A 194 14.71 8.77 -45.31
C PHE A 194 14.06 7.99 -46.45
N ASN A 195 14.79 7.03 -47.04
CA ASN A 195 14.25 6.26 -48.16
C ASN A 195 13.06 5.40 -47.70
N GLY A 196 11.97 5.42 -48.48
CA GLY A 196 10.75 4.70 -48.14
C GLY A 196 9.99 5.28 -46.95
N THR A 197 10.18 6.57 -46.62
CA THR A 197 9.28 7.34 -45.76
C THR A 197 8.28 8.15 -46.63
N PRO A 198 7.11 8.57 -46.10
CA PRO A 198 6.21 9.50 -46.80
C PRO A 198 6.86 10.85 -47.13
N TRP A 199 7.92 11.21 -46.42
CA TRP A 199 8.70 12.40 -46.69
C TRP A 199 9.51 12.23 -47.98
N SER A 200 9.08 12.94 -49.04
CA SER A 200 9.74 12.98 -50.33
C SER A 200 10.43 14.34 -50.49
N PRO A 201 11.69 14.50 -50.01
CA PRO A 201 12.41 15.74 -50.18
C PRO A 201 12.67 15.99 -51.68
N PRO A 202 12.69 17.26 -52.12
CA PRO A 202 12.97 17.62 -53.52
C PRO A 202 14.34 17.16 -54.04
N SER A 203 15.28 16.90 -53.11
CA SER A 203 16.61 16.36 -53.39
C SER A 203 16.95 15.35 -52.28
N PRO A 204 17.67 14.26 -52.59
CA PRO A 204 18.16 13.32 -51.59
C PRO A 204 19.07 13.97 -50.54
N ASP A 205 19.64 15.15 -50.83
CA ASP A 205 20.58 15.87 -49.96
C ASP A 205 19.93 16.78 -48.92
N ILE A 206 18.59 16.91 -48.95
CA ILE A 206 17.84 17.73 -48.00
C ILE A 206 17.55 16.88 -46.76
N ILE A 207 17.74 17.49 -45.58
CA ILE A 207 17.41 16.90 -44.27
C ILE A 207 16.41 17.79 -43.52
N PRO A 208 15.58 17.22 -42.63
CA PRO A 208 14.70 18.03 -41.79
C PRO A 208 15.54 18.84 -40.79
N TYR A 209 15.05 20.02 -40.41
CA TYR A 209 15.71 20.88 -39.42
C TYR A 209 15.99 20.17 -38.08
N SER A 210 15.15 19.21 -37.72
CA SER A 210 15.30 18.38 -36.52
C SER A 210 16.55 17.52 -36.51
N CYS A 211 17.15 17.23 -37.66
CA CYS A 211 18.45 16.54 -37.78
C CYS A 211 19.67 17.44 -37.60
N CYS A 212 19.47 18.76 -37.46
CA CYS A 212 20.55 19.72 -37.29
C CYS A 212 21.09 19.69 -35.86
N ARG A 213 22.41 19.80 -35.71
CA ARG A 213 23.05 19.90 -34.40
C ARG A 213 22.63 21.20 -33.70
N PRO A 214 22.53 21.20 -32.36
CA PRO A 214 22.29 22.41 -31.59
C PRO A 214 23.33 23.49 -31.92
N GLY A 215 22.89 24.68 -32.33
CA GLY A 215 23.78 25.80 -32.67
C GLY A 215 24.23 25.86 -34.14
N ALA A 216 23.79 24.93 -34.99
CA ALA A 216 24.00 25.03 -36.43
C ALA A 216 23.28 26.29 -37.01
N PRO A 217 23.95 27.14 -37.81
CA PRO A 217 23.33 28.33 -38.37
C PRO A 217 22.26 27.96 -39.42
N HIS A 218 21.02 28.39 -39.21
CA HIS A 218 19.96 28.35 -40.23
C HIS A 218 20.25 29.38 -41.32
N PRO A 219 20.11 29.09 -42.64
CA PRO A 219 19.56 27.89 -43.29
C PRO A 219 20.61 26.82 -43.68
N SER A 220 21.88 27.00 -43.32
CA SER A 220 23.00 26.22 -43.87
C SER A 220 22.95 24.71 -43.63
N CYS A 221 22.14 24.25 -42.67
CA CYS A 221 21.98 22.84 -42.33
C CYS A 221 20.86 22.12 -43.13
N GLU A 222 19.84 22.85 -43.62
CA GLU A 222 18.67 22.21 -44.28
C GLU A 222 18.95 21.75 -45.73
N PHE A 223 20.02 22.25 -46.37
CA PHE A 223 20.16 22.19 -47.83
C PHE A 223 21.30 21.34 -48.38
N SER A 224 22.23 20.79 -47.57
CA SER A 224 23.31 19.96 -48.15
C SER A 224 24.08 19.09 -47.16
N PHE A 225 24.30 17.83 -47.55
CA PHE A 225 25.25 16.91 -46.90
C PHE A 225 26.72 17.29 -47.05
N THR A 226 27.08 18.16 -48.00
CA THR A 226 28.44 18.09 -48.57
C THR A 226 29.44 19.11 -48.03
N THR A 227 29.13 19.91 -47.00
CA THR A 227 30.12 20.95 -46.63
C THR A 227 30.28 21.33 -45.17
N ASN A 228 29.40 20.98 -44.22
CA ASN A 228 29.58 21.36 -42.82
C ASN A 228 29.13 20.29 -41.84
N GLN A 229 29.89 20.10 -40.75
CA GLN A 229 29.65 19.20 -39.61
C GLN A 229 28.40 19.58 -38.77
N ASN A 230 27.38 20.18 -39.40
CA ASN A 230 26.26 20.85 -38.77
C ASN A 230 25.04 19.93 -38.59
N TYR A 231 25.11 18.67 -39.03
CA TYR A 231 24.04 17.69 -38.92
C TYR A 231 24.47 16.45 -38.12
N ALA A 232 23.50 15.68 -37.65
CA ALA A 232 23.73 14.42 -36.97
C ALA A 232 24.12 13.30 -37.95
N ASP A 233 25.40 12.92 -37.95
CA ASP A 233 25.95 11.86 -38.82
C ASP A 233 25.53 10.43 -38.41
N GLN A 234 25.12 10.23 -37.15
CA GLN A 234 24.79 8.91 -36.63
C GLN A 234 23.36 8.51 -37.00
N PRO A 235 23.12 7.28 -37.50
CA PRO A 235 21.77 6.78 -37.73
C PRO A 235 21.05 6.52 -36.39
N CYS A 236 19.75 6.79 -36.34
CA CYS A 236 18.98 6.66 -35.11
C CYS A 236 18.86 5.22 -34.62
N GLN A 237 18.93 4.22 -35.50
CA GLN A 237 18.99 2.82 -35.06
C GLN A 237 20.16 2.62 -34.07
N VAL A 238 21.36 3.07 -34.45
CA VAL A 238 22.56 2.89 -33.62
C VAL A 238 22.49 3.78 -32.38
N ALA A 239 22.08 5.04 -32.52
CA ALA A 239 22.01 5.97 -31.38
C ALA A 239 20.97 5.53 -30.33
N ILE A 240 19.83 4.98 -30.76
CA ILE A 240 18.81 4.44 -29.86
C ILE A 240 19.29 3.13 -29.24
N GLN A 241 19.92 2.24 -30.00
CA GLN A 241 20.50 1.00 -29.45
C GLN A 241 21.53 1.29 -28.37
N GLU A 242 22.46 2.22 -28.63
CA GLU A 242 23.51 2.58 -27.68
C GLU A 242 22.98 3.33 -26.46
N LYS A 243 22.01 4.24 -26.62
CA LYS A 243 21.52 5.07 -25.50
C LYS A 243 20.35 4.48 -24.74
N LEU A 244 19.43 3.78 -25.40
CA LEU A 244 18.21 3.26 -24.81
C LEU A 244 18.34 1.77 -24.47
N LEU A 245 19.01 1.00 -25.33
CA LEU A 245 19.07 -0.46 -25.27
C LEU A 245 20.40 -1.00 -24.73
N SER A 246 21.30 -0.12 -24.28
CA SER A 246 22.56 -0.53 -23.65
C SER A 246 22.31 -1.43 -22.44
N ASP A 247 23.20 -2.40 -22.27
CA ASP A 247 23.25 -3.31 -21.12
C ASP A 247 23.23 -2.55 -19.78
N ILE A 248 23.70 -1.30 -19.75
CA ILE A 248 23.67 -0.43 -18.57
C ILE A 248 22.23 -0.08 -18.18
N ASN A 249 21.36 0.26 -19.14
CA ASN A 249 19.97 0.60 -18.84
C ASN A 249 19.19 -0.63 -18.39
N LYS A 250 19.46 -1.79 -19.00
CA LYS A 250 18.92 -3.08 -18.55
C LYS A 250 19.31 -3.34 -17.10
N LEU A 251 20.58 -3.15 -16.75
CA LEU A 251 21.09 -3.34 -15.39
C LEU A 251 20.43 -2.37 -14.41
N ILE A 252 20.31 -1.10 -14.77
CA ILE A 252 19.64 -0.08 -13.93
C ILE A 252 18.17 -0.46 -13.69
N ALA A 253 17.44 -0.86 -14.73
CA ALA A 253 16.04 -1.27 -14.60
C ALA A 253 15.89 -2.49 -13.68
N LEU A 254 16.74 -3.51 -13.83
CA LEU A 254 16.73 -4.70 -12.98
C LEU A 254 17.10 -4.38 -11.53
N VAL A 255 18.06 -3.48 -11.30
CA VAL A 255 18.44 -3.03 -9.95
C VAL A 255 17.27 -2.31 -9.26
N ILE A 256 16.59 -1.40 -9.96
CA ILE A 256 15.44 -0.67 -9.41
C ILE A 256 14.32 -1.65 -9.04
N LEU A 257 13.97 -2.57 -9.95
CA LEU A 257 12.95 -3.60 -9.68
C LEU A 257 13.35 -4.51 -8.52
N GLY A 258 14.62 -4.91 -8.43
CA GLY A 258 15.15 -5.70 -7.32
C GLY A 258 15.05 -4.98 -5.97
N ILE A 259 15.38 -3.68 -5.92
CA ILE A 259 15.25 -2.88 -4.70
C ILE A 259 13.79 -2.82 -4.26
N ILE A 260 12.86 -2.54 -5.17
CA ILE A 260 11.42 -2.49 -4.85
C ILE A 260 10.94 -3.84 -4.31
N LEU A 261 11.31 -4.94 -4.98
CA LEU A 261 10.92 -6.29 -4.58
C LEU A 261 11.49 -6.67 -3.20
N THR A 262 12.76 -6.32 -2.93
CA THR A 262 13.37 -6.60 -1.62
C THR A 262 12.71 -5.81 -0.49
N VAL A 263 12.37 -4.54 -0.72
CA VAL A 263 11.62 -3.71 0.23
C VAL A 263 10.25 -4.32 0.53
N GLU A 264 9.53 -4.80 -0.48
CA GLU A 264 8.24 -5.46 -0.31
C GLU A 264 8.32 -6.78 0.48
N ILE A 265 9.32 -7.61 0.18
CA ILE A 265 9.54 -8.88 0.89
C ILE A 265 9.88 -8.62 2.36
N VAL A 266 10.81 -7.71 2.64
CA VAL A 266 11.19 -7.36 4.01
C VAL A 266 9.98 -6.85 4.78
N SER A 267 9.19 -5.97 4.17
CA SER A 267 8.00 -5.43 4.80
C SER A 267 6.90 -6.45 5.03
N ALA A 268 6.70 -7.40 4.11
CA ALA A 268 5.81 -8.52 4.29
C ALA A 268 6.25 -9.41 5.47
N ILE A 269 7.55 -9.70 5.58
CA ILE A 269 8.11 -10.49 6.68
C ILE A 269 7.93 -9.78 8.02
N VAL A 270 8.30 -8.50 8.12
CA VAL A 270 8.17 -7.73 9.37
C VAL A 270 6.70 -7.62 9.77
N THR A 271 5.81 -7.37 8.80
CA THR A 271 4.35 -7.35 9.01
C THR A 271 3.85 -8.70 9.53
N TYR A 272 4.30 -9.81 8.95
CA TYR A 272 3.94 -11.15 9.40
C TYR A 272 4.42 -11.43 10.84
N LEU A 273 5.68 -11.13 11.15
CA LEU A 273 6.26 -11.30 12.49
C LEU A 273 5.55 -10.43 13.54
N TYR A 274 5.22 -9.19 13.18
CA TYR A 274 4.43 -8.30 14.04
C TYR A 274 3.03 -8.88 14.30
N SER A 275 2.36 -9.42 13.26
CA SER A 275 1.05 -10.03 13.42
C SER A 275 1.06 -11.27 14.31
N SER A 276 2.12 -12.08 14.25
CA SER A 276 2.24 -13.34 14.99
C SER A 276 2.50 -13.07 16.48
N THR A 277 3.33 -12.08 16.79
CA THR A 277 3.58 -11.61 18.16
C THR A 277 2.31 -11.02 18.78
N LEU A 278 1.58 -10.17 18.05
CA LEU A 278 0.30 -9.62 18.52
C LEU A 278 -0.76 -10.70 18.78
N LYS A 279 -0.88 -11.70 17.89
CA LYS A 279 -1.80 -12.84 18.09
C LYS A 279 -1.45 -13.63 19.34
N THR A 280 -0.17 -13.86 19.57
CA THR A 280 0.32 -14.55 20.78
C THR A 280 0.04 -13.73 22.04
N ALA A 281 0.25 -12.42 22.01
CA ALA A 281 -0.06 -11.53 23.13
C ALA A 281 -1.57 -11.50 23.45
N ARG A 282 -2.43 -11.44 22.42
CA ARG A 282 -3.90 -11.50 22.59
C ARG A 282 -4.35 -12.83 23.20
N ARG A 283 -3.78 -13.96 22.76
CA ARG A 283 -4.06 -15.28 23.36
C ARG A 283 -3.66 -15.34 24.83
N ARG A 284 -2.48 -14.80 25.19
CA ARG A 284 -2.05 -14.73 26.60
C ARG A 284 -3.00 -13.89 27.45
N ARG A 285 -3.47 -12.74 26.96
CA ARG A 285 -4.47 -11.91 27.67
C ARG A 285 -5.80 -12.65 27.86
N ARG A 286 -6.28 -13.37 26.85
CA ARG A 286 -7.49 -14.21 26.98
C ARG A 286 -7.33 -15.29 28.05
N TYR A 287 -6.21 -16.02 28.03
CA TYR A 287 -5.91 -17.04 29.03
C TYR A 287 -5.80 -16.46 30.46
N GLN A 288 -5.15 -15.30 30.62
CA GLN A 288 -5.09 -14.62 31.91
C GLN A 288 -6.47 -14.16 32.39
N ASN A 289 -7.30 -13.61 31.51
CA ASN A 289 -8.65 -13.19 31.84
C ASN A 289 -9.54 -14.39 32.23
N GLU A 290 -9.48 -15.50 31.49
CA GLU A 290 -10.19 -16.73 31.84
C GLU A 290 -9.75 -17.30 33.19
N LYS A 291 -8.44 -17.29 33.48
CA LYS A 291 -7.91 -17.73 34.78
C LYS A 291 -8.41 -16.85 35.93
N LEU A 292 -8.50 -15.53 35.70
CA LEU A 292 -9.04 -14.58 36.68
C LEU A 292 -10.53 -14.83 36.92
N ILE A 293 -11.32 -14.98 35.86
CA ILE A 293 -12.77 -15.27 35.92
C ILE A 293 -13.03 -16.58 36.65
N ASN A 294 -12.30 -17.64 36.33
CA ASN A 294 -12.43 -18.94 37.00
C ASN A 294 -12.06 -18.86 38.49
N LYS A 295 -11.08 -18.04 38.86
CA LYS A 295 -10.71 -17.80 40.27
C LYS A 295 -11.82 -17.05 41.03
N PHE A 296 -12.45 -16.05 40.40
CA PHE A 296 -13.61 -15.36 40.99
C PHE A 296 -14.83 -16.28 41.14
N LYS A 297 -15.12 -17.09 40.12
CA LYS A 297 -16.23 -18.05 40.15
C LYS A 297 -16.09 -19.05 41.30
N LYS A 298 -14.88 -19.59 41.54
CA LYS A 298 -14.62 -20.50 42.66
C LYS A 298 -14.86 -19.84 44.03
N ARG A 299 -14.46 -18.57 44.20
CA ARG A 299 -14.69 -17.83 45.45
C ARG A 299 -16.18 -17.58 45.70
N LEU A 300 -16.94 -17.25 44.66
CA LEU A 300 -18.39 -17.05 44.78
C LEU A 300 -19.11 -18.32 45.26
N VAL A 301 -18.74 -19.49 44.73
CA VAL A 301 -19.32 -20.78 45.16
C VAL A 301 -19.02 -21.08 46.63
N SER A 302 -17.80 -20.83 47.10
CA SER A 302 -17.46 -21.02 48.52
C SER A 302 -18.25 -20.10 49.46
N TYR A 303 -18.58 -18.88 49.03
CA TYR A 303 -19.43 -17.98 49.84
C TYR A 303 -20.89 -18.44 49.86
N THR A 304 -21.41 -18.99 48.76
CA THR A 304 -22.79 -19.51 48.74
C THR A 304 -22.96 -20.77 49.59
N GLU A 305 -21.98 -21.67 49.62
CA GLU A 305 -22.04 -22.88 50.47
C GLU A 305 -22.09 -22.50 51.96
N GLN A 306 -21.25 -21.55 52.41
CA GLN A 306 -21.26 -21.07 53.80
C GLN A 306 -22.59 -20.42 54.22
N ALA A 307 -23.30 -19.77 53.29
CA ALA A 307 -24.59 -19.15 53.58
C ALA A 307 -25.73 -20.18 53.77
N THR A 308 -25.62 -21.39 53.21
CA THR A 308 -26.68 -22.40 53.27
C THR A 308 -26.68 -23.20 54.59
N ASP A 309 -25.52 -23.31 55.23
CA ASP A 309 -25.33 -24.15 56.43
C ASP A 309 -25.76 -23.46 57.73
N THR A 310 -26.17 -22.19 57.67
CA THR A 310 -26.68 -21.42 58.83
C THR A 310 -28.20 -21.43 58.93
N THR A 311 -28.88 -22.37 58.29
CA THR A 311 -30.34 -22.52 58.42
C THR A 311 -30.69 -23.00 59.84
N PRO A 312 -31.38 -22.18 60.67
CA PRO A 312 -31.61 -22.52 62.06
C PRO A 312 -32.66 -23.63 62.18
N THR A 313 -32.22 -24.80 62.63
CA THR A 313 -33.07 -25.91 63.05
C THR A 313 -33.52 -25.73 64.50
N ASN A 314 -34.33 -24.71 64.80
CA ASN A 314 -35.15 -24.74 66.01
C ASN A 314 -36.42 -23.87 65.89
N PRO A 315 -37.65 -24.44 65.91
CA PRO A 315 -38.88 -23.66 65.80
C PRO A 315 -39.33 -22.92 67.08
N ASN A 316 -38.62 -23.02 68.21
CA ASN A 316 -39.16 -22.50 69.49
C ASN A 316 -38.12 -21.74 70.31
N GLU A 317 -37.89 -20.46 70.00
CA GLU A 317 -37.34 -19.55 71.01
C GLU A 317 -37.75 -18.10 70.74
N ASN A 318 -38.60 -17.57 71.63
CA ASN A 318 -38.96 -16.16 71.68
C ASN A 318 -37.77 -15.38 72.28
N LEU A 319 -36.87 -14.86 71.43
CA LEU A 319 -35.82 -13.91 71.83
C LEU A 319 -35.93 -12.60 71.04
N PRO A 320 -35.58 -11.45 71.64
CA PRO A 320 -35.90 -10.14 71.10
C PRO A 320 -35.01 -9.79 69.90
N ARG A 321 -35.67 -9.31 68.85
CA ARG A 321 -35.12 -8.83 67.59
C ARG A 321 -34.06 -7.74 67.82
N GLN A 322 -32.78 -8.08 67.69
CA GLN A 322 -31.73 -7.11 67.35
C GLN A 322 -31.41 -7.23 65.86
N GLU A 323 -31.75 -6.18 65.11
CA GLU A 323 -31.34 -5.95 63.73
C GLU A 323 -29.82 -5.79 63.67
N GLN A 324 -29.10 -6.86 63.34
CA GLN A 324 -27.76 -6.77 62.78
C GLN A 324 -27.85 -7.11 61.30
N GLN A 325 -27.66 -6.08 60.47
CA GLN A 325 -27.70 -6.16 59.01
C GLN A 325 -26.35 -5.70 58.39
N PRO A 326 -25.20 -6.39 58.60
CA PRO A 326 -23.91 -5.92 58.06
C PRO A 326 -23.50 -6.59 56.74
N GLU A 327 -24.08 -7.72 56.33
CA GLU A 327 -23.44 -8.59 55.33
C GLU A 327 -23.93 -8.40 53.88
N THR A 328 -25.09 -7.77 53.66
CA THR A 328 -25.65 -7.58 52.31
C THR A 328 -24.94 -6.53 51.46
N ASN A 329 -24.17 -5.62 52.07
CA ASN A 329 -23.45 -4.56 51.35
C ASN A 329 -22.19 -5.06 50.63
N ASP A 330 -21.47 -6.02 51.20
CA ASP A 330 -20.24 -6.56 50.60
C ASP A 330 -20.53 -7.41 49.36
N LEU A 331 -21.59 -8.22 49.40
CA LEU A 331 -22.06 -8.99 48.24
C LEU A 331 -22.54 -8.07 47.10
N ARG A 332 -23.20 -6.96 47.42
CA ARG A 332 -23.66 -5.98 46.43
C ARG A 332 -22.50 -5.19 45.82
N GLN A 333 -21.46 -4.88 46.59
CA GLN A 333 -20.23 -4.29 46.05
C GLN A 333 -19.49 -5.25 45.14
N LEU A 334 -19.36 -6.54 45.52
CA LEU A 334 -18.76 -7.57 44.67
C LEU A 334 -19.54 -7.77 43.36
N TYR A 335 -20.88 -7.78 43.41
CA TYR A 335 -21.72 -7.86 42.22
C TYR A 335 -21.56 -6.66 41.30
N ASN A 336 -21.56 -5.44 41.85
CA ASN A 336 -21.36 -4.22 41.06
C ASN A 336 -19.96 -4.14 40.45
N GLN A 337 -18.94 -4.65 41.14
CA GLN A 337 -17.57 -4.72 40.63
C GLN A 337 -17.44 -5.78 39.51
N TYR A 338 -18.15 -6.91 39.63
CA TYR A 338 -18.26 -7.93 38.58
C TYR A 338 -19.03 -7.41 37.35
N ALA A 339 -20.15 -6.70 37.56
CA ALA A 339 -20.95 -6.10 36.50
C ALA A 339 -20.19 -4.99 35.76
N ALA A 340 -19.37 -4.19 36.46
CA ALA A 340 -18.50 -3.20 35.84
C ALA A 340 -17.37 -3.84 35.00
N PHE A 341 -16.89 -5.03 35.39
CA PHE A 341 -15.85 -5.75 34.65
C PHE A 341 -16.38 -6.47 33.39
N HIS A 342 -17.65 -6.85 33.38
CA HIS A 342 -18.35 -7.48 32.23
C HIS A 342 -19.02 -6.49 31.27
N GLN A 343 -18.89 -5.19 31.50
CA GLN A 343 -19.11 -4.21 30.44
C GLN A 343 -17.92 -4.30 29.48
N THR A 344 -17.93 -5.32 28.63
CA THR A 344 -17.10 -5.38 27.44
C THR A 344 -17.35 -4.11 26.62
N PRO A 345 -16.31 -3.45 26.08
CA PRO A 345 -16.55 -2.56 24.95
C PRO A 345 -17.28 -3.41 23.88
N PRO A 346 -18.36 -2.91 23.27
CA PRO A 346 -19.11 -3.69 22.30
C PRO A 346 -18.14 -4.23 21.27
N ASP A 347 -18.18 -5.55 21.03
CA ASP A 347 -17.54 -6.14 19.87
C ASP A 347 -18.07 -5.35 18.67
N ILE A 348 -17.17 -4.60 18.02
CA ILE A 348 -17.48 -3.93 16.76
C ILE A 348 -17.74 -5.07 15.78
N ASP A 349 -19.03 -5.33 15.52
CA ASP A 349 -19.45 -6.20 14.44
C ASP A 349 -18.88 -5.61 13.14
N PRO A 350 -17.95 -6.29 12.45
CA PRO A 350 -17.38 -5.79 11.22
C PRO A 350 -18.42 -5.68 10.08
N ASN A 351 -19.65 -6.16 10.28
CA ASN A 351 -20.74 -6.09 9.30
C ASN A 351 -21.77 -5.00 9.59
N ALA A 352 -21.69 -4.29 10.72
CA ALA A 352 -22.64 -3.22 11.07
C ALA A 352 -22.13 -1.85 10.62
N MET A 353 -22.06 -1.63 9.29
CA MET A 353 -21.89 -0.29 8.72
C MET A 353 -23.12 0.05 7.87
N SER A 354 -24.20 0.47 8.52
CA SER A 354 -25.25 1.25 7.86
C SER A 354 -25.35 2.62 8.53
N ILE A 355 -25.25 3.65 7.71
CA ILE A 355 -25.11 5.04 8.11
C ILE A 355 -26.51 5.61 8.34
N THR A 356 -26.85 6.00 9.58
CA THR A 356 -27.75 7.13 9.84
C THR A 356 -27.30 7.86 11.11
N PRO A 357 -27.19 9.19 11.11
CA PRO A 357 -26.78 9.95 12.29
C PRO A 357 -28.01 10.31 13.12
N SER A 358 -28.10 9.80 14.35
CA SER A 358 -28.91 10.43 15.40
C SER A 358 -28.05 10.67 16.62
N VAL A 359 -28.00 11.94 17.02
CA VAL A 359 -27.16 12.47 18.09
C VAL A 359 -27.83 12.19 19.42
N ILE A 360 -27.28 11.28 20.22
CA ILE A 360 -27.61 11.13 21.64
C ILE A 360 -26.33 11.43 22.44
N GLN A 361 -26.32 12.60 23.07
CA GLN A 361 -25.25 13.04 23.99
C GLN A 361 -25.43 12.33 25.34
N VAL A 362 -24.66 11.27 25.59
CA VAL A 362 -24.50 10.68 26.92
C VAL A 362 -23.18 11.17 27.51
N LYS A 363 -23.29 12.03 28.53
CA LYS A 363 -22.16 12.56 29.30
C LYS A 363 -21.62 11.47 30.24
N ARG A 364 -20.43 10.92 29.96
CA ARG A 364 -19.72 9.95 30.81
C ARG A 364 -18.54 10.66 31.52
N PRO A 365 -18.33 10.46 32.84
CA PRO A 365 -17.18 11.01 33.53
C PRO A 365 -15.94 10.12 33.36
N ASP A 366 -14.84 10.76 32.94
CA ASP A 366 -13.43 10.49 33.21
C ASP A 366 -12.99 9.02 33.40
N VAL A 367 -12.62 8.38 32.29
CA VAL A 367 -11.66 7.26 32.26
C VAL A 367 -10.57 7.61 31.26
N TYR A 368 -9.36 7.86 31.78
CA TYR A 368 -8.16 8.15 31.00
C TYR A 368 -7.88 7.02 30.01
N SER A 369 -8.25 7.27 28.75
CA SER A 369 -7.91 6.45 27.61
C SER A 369 -6.75 7.15 26.91
N TYR A 370 -5.53 6.64 27.07
CA TYR A 370 -4.40 7.09 26.26
C TYR A 370 -4.60 6.58 24.83
N PHE A 371 -5.28 7.38 24.01
CA PHE A 371 -5.19 7.30 22.56
C PHE A 371 -3.97 8.11 22.14
N TYR A 372 -2.91 7.43 21.71
CA TYR A 372 -1.89 8.07 20.88
C TYR A 372 -2.50 8.25 19.49
N TYR A 373 -2.92 9.48 19.19
CA TYR A 373 -3.05 9.98 17.83
C TYR A 373 -1.70 10.60 17.45
N GLU A 374 -1.03 10.00 16.47
CA GLU A 374 -0.13 10.66 15.51
C GLU A 374 -0.32 10.01 14.14
#